data_AF-A0A0F7TP95-F1
#
_entry.id   AF-A0A0F7TP95-F1
#
_cell.length_a   1.000
_cell.length_b   1.000
_cell.length_c   1.000
_cell.angle_alpha   90.00
_cell.angle_beta   90.00
_cell.angle_gamma   90.00
#
_symmetry.space_group_name_H-M   'P 1'
#
loop_
_entity.id
_entity.type
_entity.pdbx_description
1 polymer ?
#
loop_
_entity_poly.entity_id
_entity_poly.type
_entity_poly.pdbx_seq_one_letter_code
_entity_poly.pdbx_strand_id
1 'polypeptide(L)'
;MMESCMQQRGVHKYGSVRILASLPPGEVEGILPRTVAERRRPALLTETVALHAFEVAGCYQEEDSWVTIKPVEVTMKGQERVAERAAAQSVVVPAGREPPPYKLAPVSLKRDRSDVPHCPRIFTERHQTLLDDIEAGNREDPNIPVGKSPAKTARQKALTSLHKENVIAYSRHVLARSVIAIDRASEALSRAAADPSKTAEELEQLDSDVAALKVALTDEFASMHHRLYKSWDRLVDDYRTMNASPTFDESVLLYDRRPSEPMLIDKFELFPREPRTIVYFEPDANPEFVHKLSHLSKQQRQHVEGLFEALSSVFGPRNHITLGELFKILFVDRPTNDIIKAVPALAPFATKRLKPGHGPVPLADPTVDSNTCFQENLDYDVSEVRLRCIPVGTMWDILLEYQKHAPGITAIQFSRMIGGTLTSFRAGRNLMVVPKRMH
;
A
#
# COMPACT_ATOMS: atom_id res chain seq x y z
N MET A 1 18.68 -12.65 4.40
CA MET A 1 18.08 -13.36 5.55
C MET A 1 16.75 -13.99 5.19
N MET A 2 15.72 -13.20 4.82
CA MET A 2 14.38 -13.74 4.49
C MET A 2 14.36 -14.76 3.34
N GLU A 3 15.17 -14.56 2.29
CA GLU A 3 15.33 -15.56 1.22
C GLU A 3 15.93 -16.87 1.74
N SER A 4 16.85 -16.79 2.71
CA SER A 4 17.41 -17.96 3.38
C SER A 4 16.38 -18.63 4.30
N CYS A 5 15.45 -17.89 4.92
CA CYS A 5 14.30 -18.47 5.63
C CYS A 5 13.41 -19.24 4.65
N MET A 6 13.01 -18.62 3.54
CA MET A 6 12.16 -19.22 2.51
C MET A 6 12.77 -20.51 1.95
N GLN A 7 14.07 -20.49 1.67
CA GLN A 7 14.81 -21.64 1.13
C GLN A 7 15.31 -22.63 2.22
N GLN A 8 15.03 -22.36 3.50
CA GLN A 8 15.55 -23.11 4.66
C GLN A 8 17.08 -23.34 4.63
N ARG A 9 17.82 -22.26 4.38
CA ARG A 9 19.30 -22.24 4.27
C ARG A 9 19.94 -21.47 5.43
N GLY A 10 21.25 -21.72 5.63
CA GLY A 10 22.05 -21.00 6.61
C GLY A 10 21.61 -21.30 8.05
N VAL A 11 21.47 -20.25 8.87
CA VAL A 11 20.98 -20.35 10.25
C VAL A 11 19.57 -20.94 10.36
N HIS A 12 18.75 -20.85 9.31
CA HIS A 12 17.40 -21.41 9.26
C HIS A 12 17.35 -22.87 8.81
N LYS A 13 18.50 -23.51 8.54
CA LYS A 13 18.59 -24.92 8.16
C LYS A 13 18.26 -25.87 9.32
N TYR A 14 18.49 -25.44 10.56
CA TYR A 14 18.38 -26.27 11.77
C TYR A 14 17.18 -25.90 12.66
N GLY A 15 16.40 -24.88 12.28
CA GLY A 15 15.22 -24.42 13.01
C GLY A 15 14.83 -22.98 12.70
N SER A 16 13.61 -22.60 13.08
CA SER A 16 13.10 -21.24 13.02
C SER A 16 13.73 -20.37 14.12
N VAL A 17 14.61 -19.43 13.74
CA VAL A 17 15.30 -18.54 14.68
C VAL A 17 14.55 -17.21 14.77
N ARG A 18 14.14 -16.83 16.00
CA ARG A 18 13.61 -15.50 16.32
C ARG A 18 14.76 -14.49 16.40
N ILE A 19 14.57 -13.32 15.81
CA ILE A 19 15.62 -12.32 15.65
C ILE A 19 15.10 -10.98 16.18
N LEU A 20 15.93 -10.33 17.00
CA LEU A 20 15.81 -8.92 17.32
C LEU A 20 16.98 -8.21 16.63
N ALA A 21 16.69 -7.42 15.59
CA ALA A 21 17.69 -6.78 14.75
C ALA A 21 17.67 -5.27 14.93
N SER A 22 18.85 -4.66 15.03
CA SER A 22 19.02 -3.20 14.99
C SER A 22 19.42 -2.79 13.57
N LEU A 23 18.54 -2.07 12.89
CA LEU A 23 18.68 -1.71 11.48
C LEU A 23 18.58 -0.20 11.26
N PRO A 24 19.26 0.38 10.27
CA PRO A 24 19.00 1.76 9.85
C PRO A 24 17.53 1.97 9.43
N PRO A 25 16.91 3.13 9.70
CA PRO A 25 15.49 3.38 9.39
C PRO A 25 15.13 3.11 7.93
N GLY A 26 15.97 3.51 6.98
CA GLY A 26 15.74 3.29 5.55
C GLY A 26 15.77 1.80 5.14
N GLU A 27 16.47 0.93 5.88
CA GLU A 27 16.40 -0.52 5.67
C GLU A 27 15.11 -1.11 6.23
N VAL A 28 14.65 -0.58 7.38
CA VAL A 28 13.38 -0.99 8.00
C VAL A 28 12.20 -0.67 7.09
N GLU A 29 12.17 0.51 6.46
CA GLU A 29 11.12 0.85 5.48
C GLU A 29 11.07 -0.13 4.30
N GLY A 30 12.19 -0.77 3.96
CA GLY A 30 12.25 -1.77 2.90
C GLY A 30 11.63 -3.13 3.28
N ILE A 31 11.68 -3.51 4.57
CA ILE A 31 11.15 -4.79 5.09
C ILE A 31 9.76 -4.65 5.72
N LEU A 32 9.46 -3.50 6.31
CA LEU A 32 8.21 -3.14 6.98
C LEU A 32 7.72 -1.78 6.43
N PRO A 33 7.28 -1.75 5.15
CA PRO A 33 6.83 -0.53 4.53
C PRO A 33 5.59 0.02 5.22
N ARG A 34 5.53 1.35 5.37
CA ARG A 34 4.41 2.06 6.00
C ARG A 34 3.32 2.45 5.00
N THR A 35 3.64 2.45 3.71
CA THR A 35 2.70 2.68 2.60
C THR A 35 2.74 1.53 1.61
N VAL A 36 1.62 1.29 0.92
CA VAL A 36 1.50 0.23 -0.08
C VAL A 36 2.44 0.47 -1.27
N ALA A 37 2.65 1.74 -1.62
CA ALA A 37 3.53 2.16 -2.72
C ALA A 37 5.00 1.75 -2.52
N GLU A 38 5.43 1.56 -1.26
CA GLU A 38 6.79 1.17 -0.88
C GLU A 38 6.94 -0.34 -0.63
N ARG A 39 5.91 -1.16 -0.88
CA ARG A 39 6.05 -2.63 -0.88
C ARG A 39 7.02 -3.06 -1.97
N ARG A 40 8.22 -3.48 -1.54
CA ARG A 40 9.31 -3.98 -2.40
C ARG A 40 9.62 -5.44 -2.07
N ARG A 41 10.56 -6.04 -2.82
CA ARG A 41 11.00 -7.42 -2.63
C ARG A 41 11.25 -7.81 -1.16
N PRO A 42 11.99 -7.03 -0.33
CA PRO A 42 12.26 -7.44 1.05
C PRO A 42 10.99 -7.53 1.90
N ALA A 43 10.03 -6.61 1.70
CA ALA A 43 8.71 -6.68 2.34
C ALA A 43 7.94 -7.94 1.93
N LEU A 44 7.86 -8.23 0.62
CA LEU A 44 7.16 -9.43 0.13
C LEU A 44 7.78 -10.73 0.68
N LEU A 45 9.11 -10.79 0.76
CA LEU A 45 9.80 -11.92 1.36
C LEU A 45 9.49 -12.03 2.85
N THR A 46 9.45 -10.91 3.58
CA THR A 46 9.10 -10.87 5.01
C THR A 46 7.67 -11.36 5.22
N GLU A 47 6.70 -10.83 4.46
CA GLU A 47 5.29 -11.27 4.46
C GLU A 47 5.12 -12.75 4.12
N THR A 48 6.01 -13.33 3.30
CA THR A 48 5.96 -14.75 2.91
C THR A 48 6.33 -15.68 4.05
N VAL A 49 7.28 -15.28 4.90
CA VAL A 49 7.96 -16.18 5.84
C VAL A 49 7.77 -15.81 7.31
N ALA A 50 7.30 -14.61 7.62
CA ALA A 50 7.15 -14.14 9.00
C ALA A 50 5.82 -14.63 9.60
N LEU A 51 5.90 -15.19 10.81
CA LEU A 51 4.76 -15.27 11.72
C LEU A 51 4.53 -13.90 12.36
N HIS A 52 5.60 -13.25 12.82
CA HIS A 52 5.57 -11.91 13.36
C HIS A 52 6.74 -11.09 12.79
N ALA A 53 6.46 -9.87 12.35
CA ALA A 53 7.49 -8.89 12.05
C ALA A 53 6.96 -7.49 12.34
N PHE A 54 7.61 -6.78 13.27
CA PHE A 54 7.20 -5.44 13.68
C PHE A 54 8.35 -4.67 14.32
N GLU A 55 8.23 -3.35 14.33
CA GLU A 55 9.15 -2.43 14.99
C GLU A 55 8.88 -2.44 16.51
N VAL A 56 9.92 -2.68 17.31
CA VAL A 56 9.85 -2.68 18.78
C VAL A 56 10.20 -1.30 19.33
N ALA A 57 11.21 -0.66 18.75
CA ALA A 57 11.67 0.66 19.15
C ALA A 57 12.34 1.39 17.99
N GLY A 58 12.25 2.72 17.95
CA GLY A 58 12.85 3.52 16.88
C GLY A 58 13.16 4.96 17.30
N CYS A 59 14.06 5.59 16.55
CA CYS A 59 14.34 7.02 16.67
C CYS A 59 13.31 7.82 15.87
N TYR A 60 12.37 8.45 16.55
CA TYR A 60 11.37 9.33 15.93
C TYR A 60 11.93 10.75 15.88
N GLN A 61 12.50 11.19 14.76
CA GLN A 61 12.83 12.59 14.46
C GLN A 61 13.60 12.78 13.15
N GLU A 62 14.20 11.71 12.60
CA GLU A 62 15.00 11.82 11.37
C GLU A 62 14.23 11.20 10.19
N GLU A 63 13.65 12.08 9.37
CA GLU A 63 13.06 11.78 8.04
C GLU A 63 11.92 10.75 8.00
N ASP A 64 10.78 11.13 8.57
CA ASP A 64 9.50 10.46 8.40
C ASP A 64 8.90 10.76 6.99
N SER A 65 9.66 10.44 5.94
CA SER A 65 9.31 10.78 4.55
C SER A 65 7.98 10.16 4.10
N TRP A 66 7.68 8.95 4.61
CA TRP A 66 6.43 8.22 4.41
C TRP A 66 5.20 9.01 4.86
N VAL A 67 5.37 9.90 5.83
CA VAL A 67 4.30 10.68 6.43
C VAL A 67 3.76 11.75 5.48
N THR A 68 4.52 12.10 4.44
CA THR A 68 4.04 12.94 3.35
C THR A 68 3.20 12.19 2.31
N ILE A 69 3.19 10.86 2.38
CA ILE A 69 2.60 9.98 1.37
C ILE A 69 1.34 9.31 1.92
N LYS A 70 1.40 8.75 3.13
CA LYS A 70 0.26 8.08 3.76
C LYS A 70 -0.83 9.10 4.13
N PRO A 71 -2.12 8.83 3.83
CA PRO A 71 -3.21 9.68 4.32
C PRO A 71 -3.16 9.83 5.85
N VAL A 72 -3.34 11.06 6.34
CA VAL A 72 -3.42 11.34 7.80
C VAL A 72 -4.53 10.51 8.45
N GLU A 73 -5.68 10.42 7.79
CA GLU A 73 -6.82 9.62 8.25
C GLU A 73 -6.47 8.15 8.46
N VAL A 74 -5.76 7.53 7.50
CA VAL A 74 -5.34 6.12 7.59
C VAL A 74 -4.30 5.96 8.70
N THR A 75 -3.40 6.93 8.86
CA THR A 75 -2.38 6.91 9.91
C THR A 75 -2.99 6.99 11.31
N MET A 76 -3.93 7.92 11.53
CA MET A 76 -4.61 8.10 12.81
C MET A 76 -5.45 6.88 13.20
N LYS A 77 -6.28 6.36 12.28
CA LYS A 77 -7.08 5.15 12.54
C LYS A 77 -6.19 3.92 12.81
N GLY A 78 -5.07 3.81 12.11
CA GLY A 78 -4.07 2.77 12.37
C GLY A 78 -3.47 2.89 13.78
N GLN A 79 -3.15 4.10 14.23
CA GLN A 79 -2.66 4.35 15.59
C GLN A 79 -3.71 4.03 16.66
N GLU A 80 -4.97 4.43 16.45
CA GLU A 80 -6.09 4.08 17.34
C GLU A 80 -6.20 2.57 17.52
N ARG A 81 -6.18 1.82 16.41
CA ARG A 81 -6.24 0.36 16.44
C ARG A 81 -5.04 -0.26 17.15
N VAL A 82 -3.84 0.24 16.91
CA VAL A 82 -2.63 -0.26 17.57
C VAL A 82 -2.68 0.01 19.08
N ALA A 83 -3.24 1.15 19.51
CA ALA A 83 -3.47 1.42 20.91
C ALA A 83 -4.49 0.45 21.54
N GLU A 84 -5.56 0.09 20.83
CA GLU A 84 -6.51 -0.94 21.26
C GLU A 84 -5.83 -2.30 21.44
N ARG A 85 -4.98 -2.74 20.48
CA ARG A 85 -4.23 -4.00 20.57
C ARG A 85 -3.26 -3.99 21.75
N ALA A 86 -2.50 -2.90 21.91
CA ALA A 86 -1.55 -2.74 22.99
C ALA A 86 -2.26 -2.81 24.36
N ALA A 87 -3.43 -2.15 24.50
CA ALA A 87 -4.24 -2.21 25.71
C ALA A 87 -4.77 -3.62 25.98
N ALA A 88 -5.30 -4.30 24.96
CA ALA A 88 -5.79 -5.68 25.09
C ALA A 88 -4.69 -6.67 25.50
N GLN A 89 -3.45 -6.44 25.06
CA GLN A 89 -2.29 -7.26 25.38
C GLN A 89 -1.53 -6.79 26.64
N SER A 90 -2.03 -5.75 27.32
CA SER A 90 -1.37 -5.15 28.49
C SER A 90 0.09 -4.73 28.22
N VAL A 91 0.38 -4.22 27.02
CA VAL A 91 1.69 -3.70 26.66
C VAL A 91 1.89 -2.36 27.34
N VAL A 92 2.91 -2.27 28.21
CA VAL A 92 3.25 -1.06 28.95
C VAL A 92 4.41 -0.35 28.25
N VAL A 93 4.18 0.89 27.82
CA VAL A 93 5.25 1.78 27.35
C VAL A 93 5.79 2.56 28.56
N PRO A 94 7.09 2.49 28.88
CA PRO A 94 7.69 3.27 29.95
C PRO A 94 7.50 4.77 29.73
N ALA A 95 7.33 5.52 30.83
CA ALA A 95 7.20 6.98 30.76
C ALA A 95 8.41 7.63 30.07
N GLY A 96 8.16 8.55 29.15
CA GLY A 96 9.18 9.21 28.32
C GLY A 96 9.63 8.38 27.10
N ARG A 97 9.05 7.20 26.89
CA ARG A 97 9.31 6.32 25.73
C ARG A 97 8.11 6.26 24.77
N GLU A 98 7.10 7.07 25.01
CA GLU A 98 5.93 7.18 24.15
C GLU A 98 6.34 7.75 22.77
N PRO A 99 5.74 7.26 21.68
CA PRO A 99 5.95 7.87 20.37
C PRO A 99 5.48 9.33 20.40
N PRO A 100 6.22 10.26 19.77
CA PRO A 100 5.81 11.66 19.74
C PRO A 100 4.49 11.82 18.97
N PRO A 101 3.61 12.75 19.38
CA PRO A 101 2.37 12.99 18.68
C PRO A 101 2.61 13.58 17.29
N TYR A 102 1.78 13.19 16.32
CA TYR A 102 1.84 13.77 14.97
C TYR A 102 1.49 15.26 15.01
N LYS A 103 2.43 16.11 14.58
CA LYS A 103 2.19 17.54 14.37
C LYS A 103 1.53 17.72 13.00
N LEU A 104 0.45 18.48 12.91
CA LEU A 104 -0.21 18.77 11.63
C LEU A 104 0.40 20.00 10.94
N ALA A 105 0.38 19.98 9.62
CA ALA A 105 0.76 21.10 8.78
C ALA A 105 -0.16 22.31 9.06
N PRO A 106 0.37 23.54 9.01
CA PRO A 106 -0.41 24.73 9.28
C PRO A 106 -1.51 24.96 8.24
N VAL A 107 -2.60 25.59 8.67
CA VAL A 107 -3.68 26.02 7.78
C VAL A 107 -3.20 27.23 6.97
N SER A 108 -3.37 27.17 5.65
CA SER A 108 -3.14 28.33 4.79
C SER A 108 -4.17 29.42 5.10
N LEU A 109 -3.71 30.62 5.47
CA LEU A 109 -4.57 31.79 5.67
C LEU A 109 -4.88 32.54 4.38
N LYS A 110 -4.23 32.15 3.26
CA LYS A 110 -4.45 32.77 1.96
C LYS A 110 -5.79 32.29 1.39
N ARG A 111 -6.71 33.22 1.17
CA ARG A 111 -7.95 32.99 0.42
C ARG A 111 -7.79 33.52 -1.00
N ASP A 112 -7.96 32.66 -2.00
CA ASP A 112 -7.98 33.05 -3.41
C ASP A 112 -9.17 32.42 -4.16
N ARG A 113 -9.32 32.67 -5.47
CA ARG A 113 -10.43 32.12 -6.26
C ARG A 113 -10.38 30.59 -6.38
N SER A 114 -9.23 29.98 -6.10
CA SER A 114 -9.01 28.53 -6.08
C SER A 114 -8.97 27.99 -4.65
N ASP A 115 -9.65 28.67 -3.72
CA ASP A 115 -9.72 28.21 -2.34
C ASP A 115 -10.46 26.87 -2.26
N VAL A 116 -9.87 25.95 -1.50
CA VAL A 116 -10.43 24.62 -1.25
C VAL A 116 -10.38 24.35 0.25
N PRO A 117 -11.25 23.48 0.77
CA PRO A 117 -11.20 23.10 2.17
C PRO A 117 -9.80 22.69 2.64
N HIS A 118 -9.47 23.01 3.89
CA HIS A 118 -8.20 22.57 4.45
C HIS A 118 -8.16 21.04 4.50
N CYS A 119 -7.09 20.48 3.93
CA CYS A 119 -6.78 19.07 3.99
C CYS A 119 -5.69 18.85 5.05
N PRO A 120 -5.98 18.14 6.16
CA PRO A 120 -4.99 17.80 7.16
C PRO A 120 -3.83 17.03 6.54
N ARG A 121 -2.62 17.49 6.82
CA ARG A 121 -1.36 16.89 6.37
C ARG A 121 -0.43 16.84 7.56
N ILE A 122 0.53 15.93 7.58
CA ILE A 122 1.53 15.95 8.63
C ILE A 122 2.57 17.04 8.37
N PHE A 123 3.01 17.64 9.46
CA PHE A 123 4.04 18.65 9.51
C PHE A 123 5.40 18.06 9.12
N THR A 124 6.23 18.87 8.47
CA THR A 124 7.57 18.49 8.01
C THR A 124 8.51 19.67 8.23
N GLU A 125 9.82 19.45 8.16
CA GLU A 125 10.81 20.52 8.27
C GLU A 125 10.57 21.65 7.26
N ARG A 126 10.13 21.30 6.05
CA ARG A 126 9.75 22.30 5.04
C ARG A 126 8.63 23.22 5.54
N HIS A 127 7.66 22.70 6.27
CA HIS A 127 6.62 23.53 6.86
C HIS A 127 7.19 24.47 7.93
N GLN A 128 8.21 24.04 8.69
CA GLN A 128 8.90 24.93 9.63
C GLN A 128 9.56 26.09 8.89
N THR A 129 10.33 25.82 7.83
CA THR A 129 10.95 26.88 7.01
C THR A 129 9.91 27.86 6.45
N LEU A 130 8.75 27.37 5.99
CA LEU A 130 7.67 28.22 5.50
C LEU A 130 7.06 29.09 6.60
N LEU A 131 6.93 28.56 7.83
CA LEU A 131 6.45 29.33 8.97
C LEU A 131 7.44 30.40 9.40
N ASP A 132 8.74 30.08 9.41
CA ASP A 132 9.80 31.02 9.75
C ASP A 132 9.82 32.20 8.75
N ASP A 133 9.68 31.92 7.44
CA ASP A 133 9.56 32.95 6.40
C ASP A 133 8.31 33.83 6.59
N ILE A 134 7.18 33.22 6.98
CA ILE A 134 5.93 33.95 7.25
C ILE A 134 6.11 34.88 8.45
N GLU A 135 6.70 34.38 9.52
CA GLU A 135 6.93 35.14 10.74
C GLU A 135 7.92 36.30 10.50
N ALA A 136 9.03 36.04 9.82
CA ALA A 136 9.99 37.07 9.45
C ALA A 136 9.35 38.21 8.65
N GLY A 137 8.51 37.89 7.65
CA GLY A 137 7.79 38.90 6.89
C GLY A 137 6.66 39.61 7.66
N ASN A 138 6.08 38.98 8.69
CA ASN A 138 5.08 39.61 9.57
C ASN A 138 5.69 40.62 10.54
N ARG A 139 6.97 40.46 10.91
CA ARG A 139 7.69 41.35 11.85
C ARG A 139 8.13 42.67 11.21
N GLU A 140 8.10 42.78 9.88
CA GLU A 140 8.47 44.02 9.18
C GLU A 140 7.36 45.08 9.17
N ASP A 141 7.76 46.35 9.06
CA ASP A 141 6.83 47.50 8.98
C ASP A 141 5.80 47.30 7.85
N PRO A 142 4.49 47.24 8.15
CA PRO A 142 3.41 47.08 7.16
C PRO A 142 3.50 48.02 5.96
N ASN A 143 4.06 49.22 6.12
CA ASN A 143 4.13 50.25 5.07
C ASN A 143 5.16 49.95 3.97
N ILE A 144 6.12 49.06 4.21
CA ILE A 144 7.11 48.67 3.19
C ILE A 144 6.42 47.80 2.11
N PRO A 145 6.45 48.18 0.82
CA PRO A 145 5.87 47.36 -0.24
C PRO A 145 6.53 45.98 -0.33
N VAL A 146 5.76 44.93 -0.64
CA VAL A 146 6.25 43.53 -0.72
C VAL A 146 7.49 43.40 -1.60
N GLY A 147 7.50 44.01 -2.79
CA GLY A 147 8.63 43.92 -3.72
C GLY A 147 9.90 44.65 -3.29
N LYS A 148 9.85 45.46 -2.22
CA LYS A 148 11.01 46.17 -1.67
C LYS A 148 11.60 45.50 -0.43
N SER A 149 10.99 44.41 0.04
CA SER A 149 11.47 43.63 1.17
C SER A 149 11.66 42.16 0.77
N PRO A 150 12.88 41.61 0.98
CA PRO A 150 13.12 40.18 0.84
C PRO A 150 12.21 39.33 1.74
N ALA A 151 12.01 39.73 3.01
CA ALA A 151 11.22 38.94 3.97
C ALA A 151 9.72 38.97 3.62
N LYS A 152 9.17 40.10 3.19
CA LYS A 152 7.78 40.16 2.71
C LYS A 152 7.57 39.37 1.43
N THR A 153 8.55 39.38 0.52
CA THR A 153 8.52 38.54 -0.69
C THR A 153 8.57 37.05 -0.33
N ALA A 154 9.44 36.65 0.61
CA ALA A 154 9.54 35.28 1.13
C ALA A 154 8.22 34.84 1.77
N ARG A 155 7.64 35.66 2.65
CA ARG A 155 6.31 35.43 3.23
C ARG A 155 5.23 35.19 2.18
N GLN A 156 5.15 36.03 1.14
CA GLN A 156 4.13 35.87 0.10
C GLN A 156 4.31 34.57 -0.70
N LYS A 157 5.58 34.18 -0.96
CA LYS A 157 5.91 32.88 -1.57
C LYS A 157 5.54 31.72 -0.63
N ALA A 158 5.82 31.84 0.66
CA ALA A 158 5.53 30.82 1.65
C ALA A 158 4.01 30.58 1.80
N LEU A 159 3.21 31.64 1.94
CA LEU A 159 1.74 31.56 1.94
C LEU A 159 1.20 30.92 0.65
N THR A 160 1.79 31.27 -0.50
CA THR A 160 1.39 30.70 -1.79
C THR A 160 1.78 29.22 -1.90
N SER A 161 2.92 28.81 -1.36
CA SER A 161 3.34 27.41 -1.31
C SER A 161 2.43 26.59 -0.40
N LEU A 162 2.13 27.05 0.82
CA LEU A 162 1.20 26.37 1.73
C LEU A 162 -0.19 26.17 1.10
N HIS A 163 -0.69 27.22 0.42
CA HIS A 163 -1.95 27.14 -0.32
C HIS A 163 -1.91 26.08 -1.42
N LYS A 164 -0.89 26.13 -2.28
CA LYS A 164 -0.73 25.18 -3.39
C LYS A 164 -0.64 23.74 -2.91
N GLU A 165 0.08 23.49 -1.81
CA GLU A 165 0.16 22.15 -1.25
C GLU A 165 -1.18 21.67 -0.69
N ASN A 166 -1.96 22.56 -0.06
CA ASN A 166 -3.32 22.23 0.38
C ASN A 166 -4.22 21.87 -0.81
N VAL A 167 -4.19 22.67 -1.88
CA VAL A 167 -4.95 22.42 -3.12
C VAL A 167 -4.59 21.07 -3.72
N ILE A 168 -3.29 20.78 -3.86
CA ILE A 168 -2.81 19.51 -4.40
C ILE A 168 -3.28 18.33 -3.53
N ALA A 169 -3.13 18.42 -2.21
CA ALA A 169 -3.55 17.35 -1.31
C ALA A 169 -5.08 17.14 -1.39
N TYR A 170 -5.86 18.21 -1.27
CA TYR A 170 -7.31 18.16 -1.35
C TYR A 170 -7.79 17.48 -2.65
N SER A 171 -7.31 17.93 -3.82
CA SER A 171 -7.68 17.33 -5.11
C SER A 171 -7.37 15.84 -5.18
N ARG A 172 -6.22 15.40 -4.66
CA ARG A 172 -5.88 13.96 -4.65
C ARG A 172 -6.77 13.16 -3.71
N HIS A 173 -7.11 13.70 -2.55
CA HIS A 173 -8.01 13.04 -1.60
C HIS A 173 -9.43 12.92 -2.16
N VAL A 174 -9.92 13.92 -2.90
CA VAL A 174 -11.21 13.85 -3.61
C VAL A 174 -11.17 12.69 -4.61
N LEU A 175 -10.20 12.66 -5.51
CA LEU A 175 -10.05 11.59 -6.50
C LEU A 175 -9.92 10.20 -5.86
N ALA A 176 -9.11 10.08 -4.81
CA ALA A 176 -8.94 8.81 -4.12
C ALA A 176 -10.25 8.34 -3.47
N ARG A 177 -11.02 9.25 -2.86
CA ARG A 177 -12.34 8.95 -2.29
C ARG A 177 -13.36 8.57 -3.35
N SER A 178 -13.31 9.17 -4.54
CA SER A 178 -14.14 8.77 -5.68
C SER A 178 -13.88 7.32 -6.10
N VAL A 179 -12.63 6.87 -6.11
CA VAL A 179 -12.32 5.44 -6.35
C VAL A 179 -12.82 4.54 -5.23
N ILE A 180 -12.65 4.93 -3.97
CA ILE A 180 -13.22 4.16 -2.84
C ILE A 180 -14.75 4.08 -2.93
N ALA A 181 -15.42 5.14 -3.42
CA ALA A 181 -16.86 5.10 -3.63
C ALA A 181 -17.25 4.09 -4.73
N ILE A 182 -16.47 3.99 -5.81
CA ILE A 182 -16.64 2.97 -6.85
C ILE A 182 -16.45 1.56 -6.28
N ASP A 183 -15.38 1.35 -5.49
CA ASP A 183 -15.09 0.06 -4.86
C ASP A 183 -16.27 -0.36 -3.94
N ARG A 184 -16.78 0.55 -3.10
CA ARG A 184 -17.95 0.30 -2.23
C ARG A 184 -19.25 0.03 -2.99
N ALA A 185 -19.52 0.80 -4.05
CA ALA A 185 -20.69 0.59 -4.89
C ALA A 185 -20.63 -0.78 -5.58
N SER A 186 -19.43 -1.18 -6.02
CA SER A 186 -19.18 -2.49 -6.61
C SER A 186 -19.35 -3.63 -5.60
N GLU A 187 -18.92 -3.46 -4.35
CA GLU A 187 -19.21 -4.43 -3.29
C GLU A 187 -20.70 -4.52 -2.96
N ALA A 188 -21.42 -3.40 -2.96
CA ALA A 188 -22.87 -3.39 -2.76
C ALA A 188 -23.59 -4.15 -3.87
N LEU A 189 -23.20 -3.93 -5.13
CA LEU A 189 -23.67 -4.69 -6.28
C LEU A 189 -23.38 -6.19 -6.09
N SER A 190 -22.17 -6.55 -5.67
CA SER A 190 -21.77 -7.94 -5.40
C SER A 190 -22.62 -8.62 -4.32
N ARG A 191 -23.00 -7.90 -3.26
CA ARG A 191 -23.89 -8.43 -2.21
C ARG A 191 -25.32 -8.59 -2.71
N ALA A 192 -25.83 -7.59 -3.43
CA ALA A 192 -27.16 -7.66 -4.03
C ALA A 192 -27.27 -8.76 -5.09
N ALA A 193 -26.24 -8.95 -5.91
CA ALA A 193 -26.20 -9.99 -6.95
C ALA A 193 -26.24 -11.41 -6.39
N ALA A 194 -25.87 -11.60 -5.12
CA ALA A 194 -25.95 -12.85 -4.40
C ALA A 194 -27.26 -13.03 -3.59
N ASP A 195 -28.09 -11.99 -3.49
CA ASP A 195 -29.29 -11.96 -2.65
C ASP A 195 -30.54 -12.35 -3.46
N PRO A 196 -31.18 -13.50 -3.17
CA PRO A 196 -32.38 -13.94 -3.90
C PRO A 196 -33.59 -13.03 -3.76
N SER A 197 -33.60 -12.12 -2.77
CA SER A 197 -34.70 -11.17 -2.56
C SER A 197 -34.67 -9.98 -3.52
N LYS A 198 -33.55 -9.79 -4.23
CA LYS A 198 -33.37 -8.68 -5.17
C LYS A 198 -33.99 -8.96 -6.53
N THR A 199 -34.28 -7.91 -7.29
CA THR A 199 -34.76 -8.04 -8.67
C THR A 199 -33.66 -7.70 -9.68
N ALA A 200 -33.84 -8.12 -10.94
CA ALA A 200 -32.90 -7.78 -12.00
C ALA A 200 -32.81 -6.26 -12.21
N GLU A 201 -33.95 -5.55 -12.11
CA GLU A 201 -34.01 -4.09 -12.24
C GLU A 201 -33.23 -3.38 -11.13
N GLU A 202 -33.27 -3.89 -9.89
CA GLU A 202 -32.48 -3.36 -8.79
C GLU A 202 -30.97 -3.53 -9.03
N LEU A 203 -30.55 -4.67 -9.59
CA LEU A 203 -29.15 -4.91 -9.94
C LEU A 203 -28.69 -4.02 -11.10
N GLU A 204 -29.54 -3.82 -12.12
CA GLU A 204 -29.26 -2.91 -13.23
C GLU A 204 -29.09 -1.47 -12.74
N GLN A 205 -29.90 -1.03 -11.77
CA GLN A 205 -29.74 0.28 -11.17
C GLN A 205 -28.40 0.41 -10.43
N LEU A 206 -28.02 -0.58 -9.62
CA LEU A 206 -26.73 -0.58 -8.92
C LEU A 206 -25.54 -0.61 -9.89
N ASP A 207 -25.64 -1.36 -10.99
CA ASP A 207 -24.62 -1.40 -12.03
C ASP A 207 -24.49 -0.04 -12.77
N SER A 208 -25.63 0.61 -13.02
CA SER A 208 -25.69 1.96 -13.58
C SER A 208 -25.03 2.99 -12.66
N ASP A 209 -25.26 2.90 -11.35
CA ASP A 209 -24.61 3.77 -10.36
C ASP A 209 -23.08 3.60 -10.38
N VAL A 210 -22.59 2.35 -10.45
CA VAL A 210 -21.15 2.06 -10.60
C VAL A 210 -20.60 2.67 -11.90
N ALA A 211 -21.34 2.56 -13.01
CA ALA A 211 -20.97 3.13 -14.30
C ALA A 211 -20.91 4.67 -14.24
N ALA A 212 -21.92 5.30 -13.63
CA ALA A 212 -22.01 6.75 -13.48
C ALA A 212 -20.84 7.30 -12.64
N LEU A 213 -20.47 6.63 -11.54
CA LEU A 213 -19.30 7.00 -10.74
C LEU A 213 -17.99 6.90 -11.53
N LYS A 214 -17.82 5.85 -12.36
CA LYS A 214 -16.65 5.72 -13.25
C LYS A 214 -16.58 6.82 -14.29
N VAL A 215 -17.71 7.21 -14.89
CA VAL A 215 -17.79 8.33 -15.84
C VAL A 215 -17.44 9.65 -15.15
N ALA A 216 -18.05 9.93 -14.00
CA ALA A 216 -17.78 11.14 -13.22
C ALA A 216 -16.29 11.27 -12.84
N LEU A 217 -15.65 10.17 -12.44
CA LEU A 217 -14.21 10.16 -12.16
C LEU A 217 -13.38 10.47 -13.42
N THR A 218 -13.77 9.93 -14.58
CA THR A 218 -13.08 10.17 -15.86
C THR A 218 -13.20 11.63 -16.28
N ASP A 219 -14.38 12.23 -16.12
CA ASP A 219 -14.63 13.64 -16.39
C ASP A 219 -13.82 14.55 -15.44
N GLU A 220 -13.71 14.17 -14.17
CA GLU A 220 -12.87 14.88 -13.19
C GLU A 220 -11.40 14.87 -13.63
N PHE A 221 -10.86 13.72 -14.06
CA PHE A 221 -9.49 13.65 -14.61
C PHE A 221 -9.30 14.53 -15.85
N ALA A 222 -10.28 14.55 -16.76
CA ALA A 222 -10.20 15.35 -17.98
C ALA A 222 -10.19 16.86 -17.69
N SER A 223 -10.89 17.30 -16.64
CA SER A 223 -10.95 18.70 -16.23
C SER A 223 -9.72 19.18 -15.44
N MET A 224 -8.94 18.26 -14.87
CA MET A 224 -7.90 18.57 -13.90
C MET A 224 -6.50 18.61 -14.52
N HIS A 225 -5.69 19.61 -14.15
CA HIS A 225 -4.29 19.67 -14.58
C HIS A 225 -3.46 18.53 -13.93
N HIS A 226 -2.65 17.82 -14.73
CA HIS A 226 -1.90 16.62 -14.32
C HIS A 226 -1.10 16.72 -13.01
N ARG A 227 -0.61 17.92 -12.66
CA ARG A 227 0.12 18.15 -11.40
C ARG A 227 -0.73 17.90 -10.16
N LEU A 228 -2.03 18.15 -10.23
CA LEU A 228 -2.95 18.00 -9.10
C LEU A 228 -3.14 16.53 -8.77
N TYR A 229 -3.35 15.67 -9.77
CA TYR A 229 -3.52 14.24 -9.55
C TYR A 229 -2.22 13.42 -9.60
N LYS A 230 -1.05 14.00 -9.86
CA LYS A 230 0.21 13.22 -9.88
C LYS A 230 0.40 12.41 -8.58
N SER A 231 0.65 11.11 -8.70
CA SER A 231 0.83 10.17 -7.57
C SER A 231 -0.42 9.90 -6.71
N TRP A 232 -1.61 10.29 -7.18
CA TRP A 232 -2.89 10.01 -6.50
C TRP A 232 -3.13 8.51 -6.32
N ASP A 233 -2.57 7.69 -7.21
CA ASP A 233 -2.63 6.25 -7.18
C ASP A 233 -2.11 5.65 -5.87
N ARG A 234 -1.07 6.25 -5.29
CA ARG A 234 -0.50 5.82 -4.00
C ARG A 234 -1.50 6.01 -2.87
N LEU A 235 -2.23 7.13 -2.89
CA LEU A 235 -3.27 7.43 -1.89
C LEU A 235 -4.45 6.46 -2.01
N VAL A 236 -4.86 6.11 -3.24
CA VAL A 236 -5.89 5.09 -3.46
C VAL A 236 -5.49 3.76 -2.81
N ASP A 237 -4.25 3.34 -3.05
CA ASP A 237 -3.76 2.06 -2.55
C ASP A 237 -3.73 2.03 -1.01
N ASP A 238 -3.30 3.12 -0.36
CA ASP A 238 -3.33 3.24 1.10
C ASP A 238 -4.76 3.36 1.66
N TYR A 239 -5.69 4.00 0.93
CA TYR A 239 -7.10 4.00 1.34
C TYR A 239 -7.75 2.62 1.22
N ARG A 240 -7.35 1.82 0.23
CA ARG A 240 -7.85 0.45 0.06
C ARG A 240 -7.45 -0.45 1.22
N THR A 241 -6.30 -0.24 1.88
CA THR A 241 -5.95 -1.03 3.08
C THR A 241 -6.92 -0.81 4.23
N MET A 242 -7.33 0.45 4.46
CA MET A 242 -8.32 0.80 5.47
C MET A 242 -9.72 0.25 5.16
N ASN A 243 -10.10 0.17 3.88
CA ASN A 243 -11.43 -0.33 3.50
C ASN A 243 -11.50 -1.86 3.42
N ALA A 244 -10.40 -2.53 3.05
CA ALA A 244 -10.33 -3.99 3.01
C ALA A 244 -10.48 -4.63 4.40
N SER A 245 -10.04 -3.92 5.44
CA SER A 245 -10.19 -4.36 6.83
C SER A 245 -10.50 -3.16 7.71
N PRO A 246 -11.72 -3.03 8.28
CA PRO A 246 -12.06 -1.91 9.13
C PRO A 246 -11.19 -1.84 10.40
N THR A 247 -10.57 -2.96 10.78
CA THR A 247 -9.70 -3.08 11.96
C THR A 247 -8.22 -3.15 11.61
N PHE A 248 -7.82 -2.99 10.35
CA PHE A 248 -6.43 -3.15 9.87
C PHE A 248 -5.77 -4.52 10.14
N ASP A 249 -6.46 -5.47 10.76
CA ASP A 249 -5.86 -6.74 11.15
C ASP A 249 -5.54 -7.61 9.91
N GLU A 250 -6.31 -7.43 8.84
CA GLU A 250 -6.05 -8.01 7.52
C GLU A 250 -5.39 -7.04 6.54
N SER A 251 -4.86 -5.90 7.03
CA SER A 251 -4.20 -4.88 6.17
C SER A 251 -3.03 -5.50 5.43
N VAL A 252 -2.85 -5.26 4.14
CA VAL A 252 -1.73 -5.85 3.38
C VAL A 252 -0.34 -5.48 3.94
N LEU A 253 -0.22 -4.42 4.74
CA LEU A 253 1.01 -3.98 5.36
C LEU A 253 1.18 -4.58 6.77
N LEU A 254 2.27 -5.30 7.00
CA LEU A 254 2.63 -5.79 8.35
C LEU A 254 2.77 -4.66 9.38
N TYR A 255 3.21 -3.47 8.93
CA TYR A 255 3.30 -2.29 9.79
C TYR A 255 1.95 -1.93 10.43
N ASP A 256 0.85 -2.01 9.68
CA ASP A 256 -0.49 -1.69 10.19
C ASP A 256 -1.02 -2.78 11.13
N ARG A 257 -0.43 -3.98 11.09
CA ARG A 257 -0.75 -5.12 11.98
C ARG A 257 0.12 -5.18 13.25
N ARG A 258 0.98 -4.18 13.49
CA ARG A 258 1.89 -4.16 14.65
C ARG A 258 1.15 -4.28 15.99
N PRO A 259 1.66 -5.03 16.98
CA PRO A 259 0.96 -5.22 18.25
C PRO A 259 0.90 -3.94 19.11
N SER A 260 1.91 -3.09 19.01
CA SER A 260 2.01 -1.81 19.73
C SER A 260 2.77 -0.80 18.87
N GLU A 261 2.72 0.48 19.26
CA GLU A 261 3.61 1.48 18.69
C GLU A 261 5.07 1.20 19.12
N PRO A 262 6.05 1.45 18.24
CA PRO A 262 7.45 1.36 18.62
C PRO A 262 7.77 2.32 19.76
N MET A 263 8.58 1.88 20.71
CA MET A 263 9.08 2.76 21.77
C MET A 263 10.06 3.79 21.21
N LEU A 264 10.00 5.01 21.74
CA LEU A 264 10.98 6.05 21.44
C LEU A 264 12.34 5.69 22.04
N ILE A 265 13.36 5.62 21.20
CA ILE A 265 14.77 5.51 21.60
C ILE A 265 15.58 6.64 21.00
N ASP A 266 16.62 7.07 21.72
CA ASP A 266 17.54 8.09 21.25
C ASP A 266 18.75 7.43 20.59
N LYS A 267 19.25 7.99 19.49
CA LYS A 267 20.48 7.52 18.83
C LYS A 267 21.69 7.49 19.76
N PHE A 268 21.73 8.33 20.80
CA PHE A 268 22.80 8.36 21.79
C PHE A 268 22.78 7.17 22.76
N GLU A 269 21.68 6.41 22.80
CA GLU A 269 21.53 5.17 23.57
C GLU A 269 22.07 3.94 22.82
N LEU A 270 22.40 4.12 21.53
CA LEU A 270 22.73 3.03 20.61
C LEU A 270 24.23 2.97 20.30
N PHE A 271 24.67 1.78 19.89
CA PHE A 271 25.97 1.58 19.28
C PHE A 271 25.80 0.89 17.91
N PRO A 272 26.28 1.49 16.81
CA PRO A 272 26.82 2.86 16.71
C PRO A 272 25.80 3.94 17.07
N ARG A 273 26.27 5.13 17.47
CA ARG A 273 25.45 6.31 17.86
C ARG A 273 24.82 6.99 16.65
N GLU A 274 24.01 6.25 15.92
CA GLU A 274 23.27 6.69 14.75
C GLU A 274 21.81 6.26 14.89
N PRO A 275 20.87 6.92 14.20
CA PRO A 275 19.46 6.54 14.24
C PRO A 275 19.31 5.10 13.75
N ARG A 276 18.64 4.28 14.57
CA ARG A 276 18.33 2.89 14.25
C ARG A 276 16.96 2.52 14.80
N THR A 277 16.39 1.51 14.18
CA THR A 277 15.13 0.91 14.58
C THR A 277 15.38 -0.54 14.94
N ILE A 278 14.85 -0.96 16.08
CA ILE A 278 14.88 -2.33 16.57
C ILE A 278 13.65 -3.04 16.01
N VAL A 279 13.87 -4.10 15.23
CA VAL A 279 12.84 -4.90 14.58
C VAL A 279 12.83 -6.30 15.19
N TYR A 280 11.65 -6.75 15.61
CA TYR A 280 11.41 -8.15 15.94
C TYR A 280 10.98 -8.90 14.68
N PHE A 281 11.57 -10.08 14.46
CA PHE A 281 11.20 -11.00 13.41
C PHE A 281 11.14 -12.42 13.95
N GLU A 282 10.03 -13.10 13.67
CA GLU A 282 9.80 -14.49 13.98
C GLU A 282 9.34 -15.20 12.72
N PRO A 283 10.09 -16.19 12.22
CA PRO A 283 9.68 -16.95 11.06
C PRO A 283 8.54 -17.92 11.41
N ASP A 284 7.57 -18.04 10.52
CA ASP A 284 6.51 -19.01 10.61
C ASP A 284 7.09 -20.42 10.39
N ALA A 285 6.76 -21.33 11.30
CA ALA A 285 7.13 -22.74 11.19
C ALA A 285 6.34 -23.45 10.09
N ASN A 286 5.17 -22.90 9.72
CA ASN A 286 4.24 -23.50 8.79
C ASN A 286 3.59 -22.44 7.87
N PRO A 287 4.40 -21.70 7.09
CA PRO A 287 3.92 -20.57 6.30
C PRO A 287 2.97 -21.01 5.19
N GLU A 288 2.01 -20.15 4.85
CA GLU A 288 0.94 -20.42 3.88
C GLU A 288 1.48 -20.92 2.53
N PHE A 289 2.59 -20.35 2.03
CA PHE A 289 3.17 -20.77 0.75
C PHE A 289 3.63 -22.24 0.76
N VAL A 290 4.13 -22.75 1.90
CA VAL A 290 4.55 -24.16 2.01
C VAL A 290 3.34 -25.08 1.88
N HIS A 291 2.20 -24.72 2.47
CA HIS A 291 0.96 -25.45 2.28
C HIS A 291 0.50 -25.46 0.83
N LYS A 292 0.50 -24.29 0.18
CA LYS A 292 0.12 -24.17 -1.23
C LYS A 292 1.03 -25.01 -2.13
N LEU A 293 2.31 -25.15 -1.81
CA LEU A 293 3.29 -25.93 -2.59
C LEU A 293 3.35 -27.42 -2.20
N SER A 294 2.73 -27.83 -1.09
CA SER A 294 2.90 -29.16 -0.50
C SER A 294 2.48 -30.32 -1.42
N HIS A 295 1.50 -30.12 -2.29
CA HIS A 295 1.00 -31.13 -3.21
C HIS A 295 1.85 -31.27 -4.50
N LEU A 296 2.78 -30.35 -4.74
CA LEU A 296 3.62 -30.34 -5.94
C LEU A 296 4.87 -31.21 -5.78
N SER A 297 5.40 -31.70 -6.91
CA SER A 297 6.72 -32.35 -6.95
C SER A 297 7.85 -31.36 -6.64
N LYS A 298 9.01 -31.86 -6.18
CA LYS A 298 10.17 -31.01 -5.86
C LYS A 298 10.57 -30.06 -6.99
N GLN A 299 10.54 -30.54 -8.24
CA GLN A 299 10.89 -29.73 -9.41
C GLN A 299 9.87 -28.61 -9.66
N GLN A 300 8.58 -28.90 -9.52
CA GLN A 300 7.52 -27.90 -9.64
C GLN A 300 7.59 -26.85 -8.53
N ARG A 301 7.87 -27.26 -7.27
CA ARG A 301 8.06 -26.32 -6.16
C ARG A 301 9.19 -25.33 -6.45
N GLN A 302 10.37 -25.84 -6.83
CA GLN A 302 11.52 -25.00 -7.18
C GLN A 302 11.24 -24.06 -8.35
N HIS A 303 10.43 -24.51 -9.30
CA HIS A 303 10.00 -23.68 -10.42
C HIS A 303 9.12 -22.52 -9.94
N VAL A 304 8.06 -22.80 -9.16
CA VAL A 304 7.14 -21.77 -8.65
C VAL A 304 7.86 -20.80 -7.71
N GLU A 305 8.77 -21.27 -6.85
CA GLU A 305 9.67 -20.43 -6.04
C GLU A 305 10.50 -19.49 -6.93
N GLY A 306 11.08 -20.01 -8.02
CA GLY A 306 11.83 -19.21 -8.98
C GLY A 306 10.97 -18.15 -9.69
N LEU A 307 9.71 -18.45 -10.00
CA LEU A 307 8.76 -17.48 -10.56
C LEU A 307 8.44 -16.37 -9.53
N PHE A 308 8.28 -16.71 -8.26
CA PHE A 308 8.06 -15.73 -7.19
C PHE A 308 9.28 -14.83 -6.98
N GLU A 309 10.49 -15.40 -7.01
CA GLU A 309 11.72 -14.62 -6.97
C GLU A 309 11.81 -13.64 -8.16
N ALA A 310 11.40 -14.08 -9.35
CA ALA A 310 11.37 -13.22 -10.53
C ALA A 310 10.31 -12.11 -10.42
N LEU A 311 9.10 -12.44 -9.95
CA LEU A 311 7.99 -11.49 -9.79
C LEU A 311 8.32 -10.41 -8.75
N SER A 312 8.76 -10.81 -7.56
CA SER A 312 9.09 -9.90 -6.46
C SER A 312 10.21 -8.92 -6.80
N SER A 313 11.13 -9.29 -7.70
CA SER A 313 12.21 -8.41 -8.17
C SER A 313 11.71 -7.22 -9.02
N VAL A 314 10.48 -7.27 -9.54
CA VAL A 314 9.90 -6.22 -10.41
C VAL A 314 9.26 -5.08 -9.60
N PHE A 315 8.93 -5.30 -8.34
CA PHE A 315 8.27 -4.32 -7.47
C PHE A 315 9.10 -3.06 -7.19
N GLY A 316 10.42 -3.09 -7.38
CA GLY A 316 11.24 -1.87 -7.35
C GLY A 316 11.04 -1.01 -8.61
N PRO A 317 11.50 -1.48 -9.79
CA PRO A 317 11.51 -0.67 -11.01
C PRO A 317 10.13 -0.47 -11.67
N ARG A 318 9.15 -1.36 -11.44
CA ARG A 318 7.78 -1.25 -12.00
C ARG A 318 6.72 -1.38 -10.91
N ASN A 319 6.81 -0.55 -9.87
CA ASN A 319 5.84 -0.61 -8.77
C ASN A 319 4.38 -0.29 -9.21
N HIS A 320 4.15 0.30 -10.39
CA HIS A 320 2.82 0.68 -10.91
C HIS A 320 2.11 -0.39 -11.76
N ILE A 321 2.70 -1.57 -11.98
CA ILE A 321 2.07 -2.62 -12.80
C ILE A 321 0.71 -3.05 -12.22
N THR A 322 -0.31 -3.11 -13.08
CA THR A 322 -1.64 -3.58 -12.70
C THR A 322 -1.82 -5.07 -12.98
N LEU A 323 -2.77 -5.70 -12.30
CA LEU A 323 -3.15 -7.09 -12.56
C LEU A 323 -3.65 -7.26 -13.99
N GLY A 324 -4.40 -6.28 -14.53
CA GLY A 324 -4.82 -6.30 -15.93
C GLY A 324 -3.64 -6.32 -16.92
N GLU A 325 -2.60 -5.52 -16.68
CA GLU A 325 -1.36 -5.58 -17.46
C GLU A 325 -0.64 -6.91 -17.29
N LEU A 326 -0.54 -7.42 -16.06
CA LEU A 326 0.12 -8.68 -15.77
C LEU A 326 -0.60 -9.86 -16.45
N PHE A 327 -1.94 -9.91 -16.40
CA PHE A 327 -2.72 -11.00 -17.00
C PHE A 327 -2.60 -11.02 -18.52
N LYS A 328 -2.51 -9.86 -19.18
CA LYS A 328 -2.22 -9.78 -20.62
C LYS A 328 -0.85 -10.36 -20.99
N ILE A 329 0.10 -10.40 -20.05
CA ILE A 329 1.43 -10.99 -20.24
C ILE A 329 1.42 -12.49 -19.92
N LEU A 330 0.76 -12.88 -18.82
CA LEU A 330 0.83 -14.25 -18.29
C LEU A 330 -0.20 -15.20 -18.90
N PHE A 331 -1.38 -14.70 -19.24
CA PHE A 331 -2.52 -15.50 -19.69
C PHE A 331 -3.06 -14.92 -21.00
N VAL A 332 -2.17 -14.85 -22.00
CA VAL A 332 -2.51 -14.42 -23.37
C VAL A 332 -3.69 -15.27 -23.83
N ASP A 333 -4.81 -14.62 -24.16
CA ASP A 333 -6.08 -15.24 -24.60
C ASP A 333 -7.04 -15.77 -23.51
N ARG A 334 -6.72 -15.66 -22.22
CA ARG A 334 -7.66 -16.03 -21.15
C ARG A 334 -8.43 -14.81 -20.63
N PRO A 335 -9.77 -14.83 -20.60
CA PRO A 335 -10.55 -13.72 -20.08
C PRO A 335 -10.38 -13.60 -18.56
N THR A 336 -10.50 -12.37 -18.04
CA THR A 336 -10.33 -12.05 -16.61
C THR A 336 -11.20 -12.91 -15.70
N ASN A 337 -12.46 -13.14 -16.07
CA ASN A 337 -13.39 -13.96 -15.29
C ASN A 337 -12.89 -15.40 -15.13
N ASP A 338 -12.32 -16.02 -16.16
CA ASP A 338 -11.80 -17.39 -16.08
C ASP A 338 -10.57 -17.48 -15.18
N ILE A 339 -9.76 -16.41 -15.14
CA ILE A 339 -8.61 -16.32 -14.24
C ILE A 339 -9.10 -16.19 -12.79
N ILE A 340 -10.07 -15.31 -12.51
CA ILE A 340 -10.63 -15.12 -11.16
C ILE A 340 -11.39 -16.36 -10.70
N LYS A 341 -12.08 -17.06 -11.60
CA LYS A 341 -12.70 -18.35 -11.30
C LYS A 341 -11.67 -19.40 -10.86
N ALA A 342 -10.48 -19.42 -11.46
CA ALA A 342 -9.39 -20.31 -11.06
C ALA A 342 -8.58 -19.82 -9.86
N VAL A 343 -8.58 -18.50 -9.60
CA VAL A 343 -7.94 -17.88 -8.43
C VAL A 343 -8.96 -16.98 -7.70
N PRO A 344 -9.90 -17.57 -6.93
CA PRO A 344 -10.99 -16.82 -6.30
C PRO A 344 -10.52 -15.74 -5.32
N ALA A 345 -9.32 -15.90 -4.74
CA ALA A 345 -8.70 -14.90 -3.86
C ALA A 345 -8.48 -13.52 -4.52
N LEU A 346 -8.66 -13.40 -5.85
CA LEU A 346 -8.65 -12.13 -6.57
C LEU A 346 -10.00 -11.39 -6.54
N ALA A 347 -11.10 -12.08 -6.28
CA ALA A 347 -12.45 -11.52 -6.30
C ALA A 347 -12.65 -10.31 -5.37
N PRO A 348 -12.07 -10.24 -4.15
CA PRO A 348 -12.18 -9.06 -3.29
C PRO A 348 -11.60 -7.78 -3.91
N PHE A 349 -10.59 -7.90 -4.78
CA PHE A 349 -9.85 -6.75 -5.30
C PHE A 349 -10.40 -6.23 -6.62
N ALA A 350 -11.15 -7.05 -7.34
CA ALA A 350 -11.69 -6.73 -8.64
C ALA A 350 -12.93 -5.82 -8.53
N THR A 351 -13.03 -4.85 -9.43
CA THR A 351 -14.30 -4.15 -9.64
C THR A 351 -15.24 -5.07 -10.39
N LYS A 352 -16.45 -5.24 -9.88
CA LYS A 352 -17.51 -6.09 -10.39
C LYS A 352 -18.56 -5.26 -11.14
N ARG A 353 -19.08 -5.83 -12.23
CA ARG A 353 -20.18 -5.30 -13.04
C ARG A 353 -21.19 -6.41 -13.29
N LEU A 354 -22.47 -6.06 -13.47
CA LEU A 354 -23.50 -7.03 -13.78
C LEU A 354 -23.32 -7.56 -15.21
N LYS A 355 -23.37 -8.88 -15.40
CA LYS A 355 -23.41 -9.45 -16.75
C LYS A 355 -24.72 -9.10 -17.44
N PRO A 356 -24.70 -8.72 -18.73
CA PRO A 356 -25.93 -8.42 -19.46
C PRO A 356 -26.95 -9.58 -19.39
N GLY A 357 -28.21 -9.25 -19.08
CA GLY A 357 -29.31 -10.22 -19.02
C GLY A 357 -29.26 -11.21 -17.85
N HIS A 358 -28.39 -11.00 -16.85
CA HIS A 358 -28.32 -11.82 -15.66
C HIS A 358 -29.05 -11.18 -14.48
N GLY A 359 -29.73 -11.99 -13.67
CA GLY A 359 -30.34 -11.58 -12.41
C GLY A 359 -29.50 -11.98 -11.19
N PRO A 360 -30.08 -11.89 -9.97
CA PRO A 360 -29.42 -12.39 -8.78
C PRO A 360 -29.26 -13.91 -8.82
N VAL A 361 -28.12 -14.39 -8.36
CA VAL A 361 -27.77 -15.80 -8.28
C VAL A 361 -27.28 -16.09 -6.87
N PRO A 362 -27.99 -16.90 -6.06
CA PRO A 362 -27.54 -17.25 -4.72
C PRO A 362 -26.19 -17.95 -4.74
N LEU A 363 -25.37 -17.68 -3.72
CA LEU A 363 -24.16 -18.45 -3.49
C LEU A 363 -24.50 -19.89 -3.13
N ALA A 364 -23.61 -20.81 -3.48
CA ALA A 364 -23.71 -22.21 -3.08
C ALA A 364 -23.62 -22.37 -1.55
N ASP A 365 -22.81 -21.52 -0.89
CA ASP A 365 -22.73 -21.41 0.56
C ASP A 365 -23.11 -19.98 0.98
N PRO A 366 -24.27 -19.79 1.64
CA PRO A 366 -24.75 -18.47 2.05
C PRO A 366 -23.94 -17.86 3.21
N THR A 367 -23.03 -18.60 3.84
CA THR A 367 -22.18 -18.10 4.94
C THR A 367 -20.94 -17.35 4.44
N VAL A 368 -20.59 -17.55 3.16
CA VAL A 368 -19.44 -16.89 2.54
C VAL A 368 -19.83 -15.47 2.13
N ASP A 369 -18.97 -14.49 2.43
CA ASP A 369 -19.15 -13.13 1.91
C ASP A 369 -19.03 -13.14 0.39
N SER A 370 -20.09 -12.73 -0.31
CA SER A 370 -20.16 -12.71 -1.78
C SER A 370 -19.05 -11.88 -2.42
N ASN A 371 -18.45 -10.94 -1.69
CA ASN A 371 -17.32 -10.17 -2.18
C ASN A 371 -16.02 -10.96 -2.28
N THR A 372 -15.94 -12.07 -1.55
CA THR A 372 -14.72 -12.87 -1.42
C THR A 372 -14.71 -14.09 -2.34
N CYS A 373 -15.79 -14.34 -3.08
CA CYS A 373 -15.93 -15.47 -3.97
C CYS A 373 -16.24 -15.04 -5.41
N PHE A 374 -16.06 -15.99 -6.33
CA PHE A 374 -16.48 -15.82 -7.72
C PHE A 374 -18.01 -16.02 -7.86
N GLN A 375 -18.64 -15.17 -8.66
CA GLN A 375 -20.07 -15.16 -8.94
C GLN A 375 -20.28 -15.19 -10.45
N GLU A 376 -21.04 -16.17 -10.93
CA GLU A 376 -21.23 -16.43 -12.36
C GLU A 376 -22.00 -15.32 -13.08
N ASN A 377 -22.81 -14.54 -12.38
CA ASN A 377 -23.61 -13.42 -12.92
C ASN A 377 -22.85 -12.08 -12.96
N LEU A 378 -21.58 -12.03 -12.55
CA LEU A 378 -20.79 -10.80 -12.53
C LEU A 378 -19.58 -10.89 -13.46
N ASP A 379 -19.27 -9.77 -14.10
CA ASP A 379 -18.03 -9.52 -14.81
C ASP A 379 -17.03 -8.82 -13.90
N TYR A 380 -15.78 -9.24 -13.98
CA TYR A 380 -14.72 -8.78 -13.10
C TYR A 380 -13.66 -8.00 -13.88
N ASP A 381 -13.26 -6.85 -13.34
CA ASP A 381 -12.25 -5.97 -13.89
C ASP A 381 -11.14 -5.71 -12.87
N VAL A 382 -9.90 -6.01 -13.27
CA VAL A 382 -8.69 -5.82 -12.46
C VAL A 382 -7.72 -4.83 -13.10
N SER A 383 -8.18 -4.05 -14.10
CA SER A 383 -7.34 -3.14 -14.88
C SER A 383 -6.71 -2.04 -14.00
N GLU A 384 -7.43 -1.60 -12.97
CA GLU A 384 -7.00 -0.56 -12.01
C GLU A 384 -6.45 -1.11 -10.70
N VAL A 385 -6.32 -2.44 -10.58
CA VAL A 385 -5.82 -3.11 -9.39
C VAL A 385 -4.31 -3.29 -9.53
N ARG A 386 -3.53 -2.59 -8.70
CA ARG A 386 -2.07 -2.69 -8.74
C ARG A 386 -1.62 -3.96 -8.04
N LEU A 387 -0.58 -4.58 -8.57
CA LEU A 387 -0.04 -5.81 -8.02
C LEU A 387 0.44 -5.62 -6.56
N ARG A 388 0.93 -4.42 -6.22
CA ARG A 388 1.29 -4.04 -4.84
C ARG A 388 0.13 -3.94 -3.86
N CYS A 389 -1.12 -4.04 -4.29
CA CYS A 389 -2.28 -3.97 -3.39
C CYS A 389 -2.76 -5.34 -2.93
N ILE A 390 -2.33 -6.43 -3.56
CA ILE A 390 -2.79 -7.77 -3.20
C ILE A 390 -1.86 -8.43 -2.15
N PRO A 391 -2.40 -9.31 -1.28
CA PRO A 391 -1.60 -10.15 -0.39
C PRO A 391 -0.64 -11.06 -1.14
N VAL A 392 0.48 -11.38 -0.49
CA VAL A 392 1.46 -12.34 -1.03
C VAL A 392 0.85 -13.72 -1.28
N GLY A 393 -0.07 -14.18 -0.43
CA GLY A 393 -0.81 -15.44 -0.64
C GLY A 393 -1.51 -15.49 -2.00
N THR A 394 -2.19 -14.40 -2.38
CA THR A 394 -2.85 -14.25 -3.68
C THR A 394 -1.83 -14.22 -4.84
N MET A 395 -0.65 -13.64 -4.63
CA MET A 395 0.43 -13.70 -5.63
C MET A 395 0.90 -15.14 -5.87
N TRP A 396 1.03 -15.95 -4.81
CA TRP A 396 1.35 -17.37 -4.95
C TRP A 396 0.27 -18.13 -5.73
N ASP A 397 -1.01 -17.84 -5.49
CA ASP A 397 -2.10 -18.48 -6.24
C ASP A 397 -2.06 -18.14 -7.74
N ILE A 398 -1.76 -16.89 -8.10
CA ILE A 398 -1.54 -16.49 -9.51
C ILE A 398 -0.39 -17.29 -10.13
N LEU A 399 0.74 -17.41 -9.42
CA LEU A 399 1.91 -18.13 -9.92
C LEU A 399 1.67 -19.63 -10.07
N LEU A 400 0.88 -20.22 -9.18
CA LEU A 400 0.45 -21.62 -9.26
C LEU A 400 -0.43 -21.86 -10.49
N GLU A 401 -1.37 -20.96 -10.74
CA GLU A 401 -2.22 -21.05 -11.94
C GLU A 401 -1.40 -20.84 -13.22
N TYR A 402 -0.44 -19.91 -13.21
CA TYR A 402 0.47 -19.70 -14.33
C TYR A 402 1.36 -20.92 -14.60
N GLN A 403 1.86 -21.59 -13.56
CA GLN A 403 2.69 -22.79 -13.70
C GLN A 403 1.92 -23.95 -14.38
N LYS A 404 0.60 -24.05 -14.19
CA LYS A 404 -0.23 -25.02 -14.93
C LYS A 404 -0.39 -24.63 -16.40
N HIS A 405 -0.54 -23.34 -16.66
CA HIS A 405 -0.74 -22.81 -18.01
C HIS A 405 0.54 -22.88 -18.86
N ALA A 406 1.71 -22.57 -18.27
CA ALA A 406 2.98 -22.46 -18.98
C ALA A 406 4.15 -23.15 -18.23
N PRO A 407 4.10 -24.48 -18.01
CA PRO A 407 5.07 -25.20 -17.18
C PRO A 407 6.52 -25.17 -17.70
N GLY A 408 6.72 -24.88 -19.00
CA GLY A 408 8.03 -24.83 -19.63
C GLY A 408 8.78 -23.50 -19.49
N ILE A 409 8.15 -22.45 -18.94
CA ILE A 409 8.74 -21.11 -18.88
C ILE A 409 9.69 -20.98 -17.70
N THR A 410 10.98 -20.76 -17.98
CA THR A 410 11.97 -20.56 -16.92
C THR A 410 11.76 -19.22 -16.17
N ALA A 411 12.20 -19.13 -14.91
CA ALA A 411 12.16 -17.90 -14.13
C ALA A 411 12.84 -16.69 -14.83
N ILE A 412 13.87 -16.93 -15.64
CA ILE A 412 14.56 -15.90 -16.43
C ILE A 412 13.67 -15.41 -17.56
N GLN A 413 13.02 -16.32 -18.30
CA GLN A 413 12.08 -15.95 -19.36
C GLN A 413 10.89 -15.20 -18.77
N PHE A 414 10.32 -15.70 -17.67
CA PHE A 414 9.26 -15.03 -16.93
C PHE A 414 9.66 -13.61 -16.52
N SER A 415 10.83 -13.45 -15.87
CA SER A 415 11.33 -12.13 -15.47
C SER A 415 11.41 -11.15 -16.64
N ARG A 416 11.90 -11.61 -17.81
CA ARG A 416 11.96 -10.78 -19.02
C ARG A 416 10.56 -10.40 -19.54
N MET A 417 9.61 -11.33 -19.53
CA MET A 417 8.23 -11.09 -19.97
C MET A 417 7.56 -9.97 -19.17
N ILE A 418 7.78 -9.93 -17.85
CA ILE A 418 7.20 -8.90 -16.97
C ILE A 418 8.04 -7.61 -16.91
N GLY A 419 9.07 -7.47 -17.76
CA GLY A 419 9.90 -6.27 -17.90
C GLY A 419 11.06 -6.19 -16.90
N GLY A 420 11.46 -7.31 -16.30
CA GLY A 420 12.68 -7.44 -15.52
C GLY A 420 13.93 -7.36 -16.40
N THR A 421 14.95 -6.65 -15.92
CA THR A 421 16.28 -6.64 -16.56
C THR A 421 17.14 -7.77 -15.97
N LEU A 422 18.15 -8.24 -16.73
CA LEU A 422 19.14 -9.19 -16.20
C LEU A 422 19.84 -8.64 -14.94
N THR A 423 20.01 -7.31 -14.88
CA THR A 423 20.57 -6.59 -13.74
C THR A 423 19.63 -6.60 -12.54
N SER A 424 18.32 -6.39 -12.71
CA SER A 424 17.35 -6.48 -11.60
C SER A 424 17.15 -7.92 -11.11
N PHE A 425 17.19 -8.90 -12.02
CA PHE A 425 17.12 -10.33 -11.67
C PHE A 425 18.34 -10.79 -10.85
N ARG A 426 19.54 -10.26 -11.16
CA ARG A 426 20.76 -10.50 -10.37
C ARG A 426 20.88 -9.61 -9.14
N ALA A 427 20.36 -8.38 -9.17
CA ALA A 427 20.32 -7.48 -8.01
C ALA A 427 19.35 -7.97 -6.93
N GLY A 428 18.32 -8.75 -7.30
CA GLY A 428 17.50 -9.52 -6.35
C GLY A 428 18.30 -10.51 -5.49
N ARG A 429 19.54 -10.83 -5.88
CA ARG A 429 20.51 -11.62 -5.10
C ARG A 429 21.59 -10.78 -4.39
N ASN A 430 21.79 -9.51 -4.78
CA ASN A 430 22.84 -8.64 -4.25
C ASN A 430 22.41 -7.16 -4.34
N LEU A 431 22.28 -6.51 -3.18
CA LEU A 431 22.20 -5.05 -2.90
C LEU A 431 20.82 -4.48 -2.53
N MET A 432 20.71 -4.14 -1.24
CA MET A 432 20.04 -2.93 -0.76
C MET A 432 20.66 -1.73 -1.48
N VAL A 433 19.90 -1.10 -2.37
CA VAL A 433 20.31 0.18 -2.95
C VAL A 433 20.00 1.25 -1.91
N VAL A 434 21.04 1.64 -1.15
CA VAL A 434 21.03 2.88 -0.37
C VAL A 434 20.87 4.04 -1.35
N PRO A 435 19.87 4.93 -1.20
CA PRO A 435 19.78 6.11 -2.02
C PRO A 435 21.07 6.94 -1.84
N LYS A 436 21.73 7.28 -2.94
CA LYS A 436 22.84 8.25 -2.89
C LYS A 436 22.30 9.55 -2.31
N ARG A 437 22.81 9.93 -1.13
CA ARG A 437 22.69 11.31 -0.62
C ARG A 437 23.25 12.24 -1.69
N MET A 438 22.40 13.06 -2.30
CA MET A 438 22.90 14.24 -3.00
C MET A 438 23.27 15.26 -1.93
N HIS A 439 24.54 15.66 -1.94
CA HIS A 439 25.09 16.69 -1.08
C HIS A 439 24.49 18.06 -1.37
#